data_AF-A0A426ZKD7-F1
#
_entry.id   AF-A0A426ZKD7-F1
#
_cell.length_a   1.000
_cell.length_b   1.000
_cell.length_c   1.000
_cell.angle_alpha   90.00
_cell.angle_beta   90.00
_cell.angle_gamma   90.00
#
_symmetry.space_group_name_H-M   'P 1'
#
loop_
_entity.id
_entity.type
_entity.pdbx_description
1 polymer ?
#
loop_
_entity_poly.entity_id
_entity_poly.type
_entity_poly.pdbx_seq_one_letter_code
_entity_poly.pdbx_strand_id
1 'polypeptide(L)'
;MKALESARAELPKQAIDRYKESAGFKEGLKQMGQVTYEYRYRVALARFCALHPDSEVEEDPFTIHPKDDLVPIKRQQAFDDSDPPES
;
A
#
# COMPACT_ATOMS: atom_id res chain seq x y z
N MET A 1 24.59 -35.18 -6.36
CA MET A 1 23.18 -34.77 -6.53
C MET A 1 22.73 -33.74 -5.49
N LYS A 2 23.01 -33.91 -4.18
CA LYS A 2 22.64 -32.94 -3.12
C LYS A 2 23.02 -31.47 -3.38
N ALA A 3 24.20 -31.20 -3.95
CA ALA A 3 24.67 -29.83 -4.20
C ALA A 3 23.85 -29.09 -5.28
N LEU A 4 23.37 -29.82 -6.30
CA LEU A 4 22.54 -29.27 -7.37
C LEU A 4 21.13 -28.93 -6.86
N GLU A 5 20.57 -29.78 -6.00
CA GLU A 5 19.29 -29.54 -5.31
C GLU A 5 19.35 -28.32 -4.38
N SER A 6 20.43 -28.18 -3.61
CA SER A 6 20.65 -27.01 -2.75
C SER A 6 20.74 -25.71 -3.56
N ALA A 7 21.51 -25.69 -4.65
CA ALA A 7 21.62 -24.52 -5.51
C ALA A 7 20.27 -24.10 -6.13
N ARG A 8 19.41 -25.08 -6.42
CA ARG A 8 18.07 -24.85 -6.97
C ARG A 8 17.08 -24.29 -5.94
N ALA A 9 17.29 -24.56 -4.66
CA ALA A 9 16.49 -24.01 -3.55
C ALA A 9 16.98 -22.63 -3.07
N GLU A 10 18.23 -22.27 -3.35
CA GLU A 10 18.83 -20.97 -3.03
C GLU A 10 18.34 -19.86 -3.98
N LEU A 11 18.16 -20.16 -5.27
CA LEU A 11 17.67 -19.20 -6.27
C LEU A 11 16.28 -18.60 -5.96
N PRO A 12 15.26 -19.40 -5.56
CA PRO A 12 13.96 -18.87 -5.14
C PRO A 12 14.04 -18.00 -3.88
N LYS A 13 14.91 -18.34 -2.92
CA LYS A 13 15.09 -17.53 -1.71
C LYS A 13 15.63 -16.15 -2.05
N GLN A 14 16.69 -16.09 -2.86
CA GLN A 14 17.23 -14.81 -3.32
C GLN A 14 16.21 -13.99 -4.12
N ALA A 15 15.38 -14.63 -4.95
CA ALA A 15 14.33 -13.94 -5.68
C ALA A 15 13.27 -13.32 -4.73
N ILE A 16 12.90 -14.03 -3.67
CA ILE A 16 11.97 -13.54 -2.64
C ILE A 16 12.59 -12.38 -1.86
N ASP A 17 13.86 -12.48 -1.48
CA ASP A 17 14.55 -11.43 -0.74
C ASP A 17 14.66 -10.16 -1.58
N ARG A 18 15.05 -10.29 -2.86
CA ARG A 18 15.05 -9.16 -3.81
C ARG A 18 13.65 -8.56 -4.01
N TYR A 19 12.61 -9.39 -4.08
CA TYR A 19 11.24 -8.90 -4.19
C TYR A 19 10.82 -8.10 -2.96
N LYS A 20 11.13 -8.58 -1.75
CA LYS A 20 10.85 -7.85 -0.49
C LYS A 20 11.62 -6.54 -0.37
N GLU A 21 12.82 -6.49 -0.95
CA GLU A 21 13.64 -5.27 -0.96
C GLU A 21 13.18 -4.24 -2.00
N SER A 22 12.42 -4.67 -3.01
CA SER A 22 11.93 -3.81 -4.10
C SER A 22 11.10 -2.63 -3.59
N ALA A 23 11.19 -1.51 -4.31
CA ALA A 23 10.44 -0.30 -3.99
C ALA A 23 8.92 -0.53 -4.04
N GLY A 24 8.43 -1.31 -5.02
CA GLY A 24 7.01 -1.63 -5.16
C GLY A 24 6.45 -2.41 -3.98
N PHE A 25 7.20 -3.36 -3.42
CA PHE A 25 6.77 -4.10 -2.23
C PHE A 25 6.69 -3.20 -1.00
N LYS A 26 7.72 -2.37 -0.76
CA LYS A 26 7.74 -1.42 0.36
C LYS A 26 6.63 -0.37 0.26
N GLU A 27 6.36 0.13 -0.94
CA GLU A 27 5.27 1.09 -1.19
C GLU A 27 3.90 0.42 -1.04
N GLY A 28 3.76 -0.82 -1.51
CA GLY A 28 2.58 -1.65 -1.26
C GLY A 28 2.32 -1.87 0.23
N LEU A 29 3.35 -2.08 1.05
CA LEU A 29 3.19 -2.17 2.51
C LEU A 29 2.70 -0.87 3.14
N LYS A 30 3.17 0.30 2.67
CA LYS A 30 2.66 1.61 3.14
C LYS A 30 1.18 1.78 2.79
N GLN A 31 0.81 1.45 1.55
CA GLN A 31 -0.58 1.46 1.07
C GLN A 31 -1.47 0.50 1.88
N MET A 32 -1.02 -0.73 2.12
CA MET A 32 -1.75 -1.70 2.95
C MET A 32 -1.87 -1.26 4.41
N GLY A 33 -0.84 -0.62 4.96
CA GLY A 33 -0.89 0.00 6.29
C GLY A 33 -1.93 1.10 6.37
N GLN A 34 -2.02 1.95 5.35
CA GLN A 34 -3.03 3.01 5.25
C GLN A 34 -4.45 2.42 5.17
N VAL A 35 -4.70 1.45 4.29
CA VAL A 35 -6.03 0.81 4.13
C VAL A 35 -6.48 0.11 5.41
N THR A 36 -5.57 -0.61 6.08
CA THR A 36 -5.91 -1.31 7.34
C THR A 36 -6.15 -0.34 8.50
N TYR A 37 -5.40 0.76 8.57
CA TYR A 37 -5.62 1.84 9.53
C TYR A 37 -6.96 2.53 9.30
N GLU A 38 -7.25 2.91 8.05
CA GLU A 38 -8.50 3.55 7.63
C GLU A 38 -9.72 2.67 7.96
N TYR A 39 -9.67 1.38 7.63
CA TYR A 39 -10.77 0.47 7.95
C TYR A 39 -11.03 0.39 9.46
N ARG A 40 -9.97 0.27 10.27
CA ARG A 40 -10.12 0.23 11.73
C ARG A 40 -10.68 1.54 12.28
N TYR A 41 -10.26 2.67 11.74
CA TYR A 41 -10.78 3.98 12.09
C TYR A 41 -12.28 4.08 11.80
N ARG A 42 -12.71 3.75 10.56
CA ARG A 42 -14.14 3.75 10.17
C ARG A 42 -14.99 2.85 11.07
N VAL A 43 -14.48 1.67 11.45
CA VAL A 43 -15.19 0.76 12.37
C VAL A 43 -15.29 1.34 13.78
N ALA A 44 -14.22 1.93 14.30
CA ALA A 44 -14.22 2.56 15.62
C ALA A 44 -15.18 3.77 15.66
N LEU A 45 -15.18 4.57 14.59
CA LEU A 45 -16.07 5.71 14.41
C LEU A 45 -17.55 5.26 14.38
N ALA A 46 -17.90 4.27 13.56
CA ALA A 46 -19.27 3.77 13.50
C ALA A 46 -19.78 3.27 14.86
N ARG A 47 -18.92 2.61 15.64
CA ARG A 47 -19.25 2.17 17.01
C ARG A 47 -19.44 3.34 17.97
N PHE A 48 -18.60 4.37 17.88
CA PHE A 48 -18.71 5.57 18.68
C PHE A 48 -20.04 6.29 18.41
N CYS A 49 -20.37 6.53 17.13
CA CYS A 49 -21.63 7.17 16.74
C CYS A 49 -22.86 6.37 17.18
N ALA A 50 -22.79 5.03 17.16
CA ALA A 50 -23.89 4.18 17.64
C ALA A 50 -24.11 4.29 19.15
N LEU A 51 -23.05 4.54 19.93
CA LEU A 51 -23.13 4.71 21.40
C LEU A 51 -23.46 6.15 21.80
N HIS A 52 -23.11 7.13 20.96
CA HIS A 52 -23.25 8.56 21.24
C HIS A 52 -23.87 9.29 20.04
N PRO A 53 -25.19 9.15 19.81
CA PRO A 53 -25.86 9.69 18.62
C PRO A 53 -25.82 11.22 18.53
N ASP A 54 -25.77 11.90 19.68
CA ASP A 54 -25.78 13.36 19.78
C ASP A 54 -24.38 13.99 19.78
N SER A 55 -23.32 13.17 19.65
CA SER A 55 -21.95 13.67 19.61
C SER A 55 -21.52 13.97 18.18
N GLU A 56 -21.14 15.22 17.91
CA GLU A 56 -20.43 15.58 16.68
C GLU A 56 -19.01 15.01 16.72
N VAL A 57 -18.65 14.25 15.68
CA VAL A 57 -17.28 13.82 15.42
C VAL A 57 -16.66 14.76 14.40
N GLU A 58 -15.41 15.18 14.64
CA GLU A 58 -14.58 15.89 13.67
C GLU A 58 -14.45 15.09 12.37
N GLU A 59 -14.49 15.81 11.24
CA GLU A 59 -14.56 15.25 9.90
C GLU A 59 -13.50 14.14 9.68
N ASP A 60 -13.94 12.96 9.22
CA ASP A 60 -13.04 11.82 9.02
C ASP A 60 -11.96 12.24 8.00
N PRO A 61 -10.66 12.24 8.39
CA PRO A 61 -9.56 12.69 7.54
C PRO A 61 -9.34 11.82 6.29
N PHE A 62 -10.06 10.70 6.17
CA PHE A 62 -10.09 9.82 5.00
C PHE A 62 -11.37 9.98 4.15
N THR A 63 -12.26 10.92 4.50
CA THR A 63 -13.40 11.26 3.65
C THR A 63 -12.89 12.00 2.42
N ILE A 64 -13.17 11.45 1.23
CA ILE A 64 -12.89 12.18 -0.02
C ILE A 64 -13.89 13.33 -0.10
N HIS A 65 -13.41 14.57 0.03
CA HIS A 65 -14.26 15.72 -0.13
C HIS A 65 -14.46 16.03 -1.62
N PRO A 66 -15.62 16.57 -2.03
CA PRO A 66 -15.80 17.04 -3.40
C PRO A 66 -14.86 18.19 -3.78
N LYS A 67 -14.15 18.81 -2.81
CA LYS A 67 -13.02 19.71 -3.07
C LYS A 67 -11.76 18.95 -3.51
N ASP A 68 -11.55 17.74 -3.00
CA ASP A 68 -10.42 16.88 -3.38
C ASP A 68 -10.59 16.36 -4.81
N ASP A 69 -11.83 16.15 -5.26
CA ASP A 69 -12.16 15.84 -6.66
C ASP A 69 -11.77 16.96 -7.65
N LEU A 70 -11.62 18.20 -7.15
CA LEU A 70 -11.14 19.34 -7.94
C LEU A 70 -9.62 19.38 -8.04
N VAL A 71 -8.90 18.57 -7.24
CA VAL A 71 -7.47 18.37 -7.38
C VAL A 71 -7.27 17.34 -8.49
N PRO A 72 -6.75 17.73 -9.67
CA PRO A 72 -6.58 16.79 -10.77
C PRO A 72 -5.56 15.73 -10.40
N ILE A 73 -6.03 14.55 -10.00
CA ILE A 73 -5.20 13.34 -9.89
C ILE A 73 -4.83 12.91 -11.31
N LYS A 74 -3.52 12.81 -11.56
CA LYS A 74 -2.97 12.37 -12.84
C LYS A 74 -3.38 10.92 -13.07
N ARG A 75 -4.41 10.68 -13.90
CA ARG A 75 -4.94 9.33 -14.18
C ARG A 75 -3.93 8.41 -14.86
N GLN A 76 -2.87 8.98 -15.42
CA GLN A 76 -1.80 8.26 -16.09
C GLN A 76 -0.47 8.92 -15.72
N GLN A 77 0.38 8.15 -15.04
CA GLN A 77 1.79 8.45 -14.90
C GLN A 77 2.51 7.44 -15.79
N ALA A 78 3.13 7.92 -16.87
CA ALA A 78 3.99 7.07 -17.67
C ALA A 78 5.14 6.60 -16.77
N PHE A 79 5.28 5.29 -16.64
CA PHE A 79 6.48 4.72 -16.07
C PHE A 79 7.61 4.90 -17.08
N ASP A 80 8.81 5.16 -16.57
CA ASP A 80 9.99 5.19 -17.40
C ASP A 80 10.40 3.73 -17.70
N ASP A 81 9.95 3.24 -18.87
CA ASP A 81 10.27 1.91 -19.38
C ASP A 81 11.63 1.90 -20.12
N SER A 82 12.47 2.93 -19.93
CA SER A 82 13.80 2.97 -20.53
C SER A 82 14.68 1.83 -19.99
N ASP A 83 15.39 1.16 -20.89
CA ASP A 83 16.40 0.19 -20.51
C ASP A 83 17.50 0.88 -19.66
N PRO A 84 17.97 0.23 -18.58
CA PRO A 84 19.11 0.76 -17.83
C PRO A 84 20.35 0.83 -18.73
N PRO A 85 21.26 1.80 -18.50
CA PRO A 85 22.44 1.99 -19.35
C PRO A 85 23.30 0.72 -19.38
N GLU A 86 23.78 0.34 -20.57
CA GLU A 86 24.75 -0.74 -20.73
C GLU A 86 26.03 -0.39 -19.96
N SER A 87 26.53 -1.35 -19.16
CA SER A 87 27.72 -1.18 -18.31
C SER A 87 28.96 -1.81 -18.91
#